data_AF-A0AAX2UNW0-F1
#
_entry.id   AF-A0AAX2UNW0-F1
#
_cell.length_a   1.000
_cell.length_b   1.000
_cell.length_c   1.000
_cell.angle_alpha   90.00
_cell.angle_beta   90.00
_cell.angle_gamma   90.00
#
_symmetry.space_group_name_H-M   'P 1'
#
loop_
_entity.id
_entity.type
_entity.pdbx_description
1 polymer ?
#
loop_
_entity_poly.entity_id
_entity_poly.type
_entity_poly.pdbx_seq_one_letter_code
_entity_poly.pdbx_strand_id
1 'polypeptide(L)'
;MVLKTMGNYLAAKRKNLGFRQVDVAESMNMTETTVVRVEKGGGQIRLVTFLTYLKELGELSVFADVFTKMDAGTRQRVRPVSSEPTDPTTPLSASEFLARVQRNPNLEAMVTPRAAVSLARAGYAVRHGQHESVDVIYATSMDVARNSEHVYQGSDGERIGGVAKLRLVLAESQLSAKQLTVVRLEHASLQGRLNARFQAAKTPVFIEEILTIPEGQHVLTFLKDGREVSSQFLYDAVLNELSEGA
;
A
#
# COMPACT_ATOMS: atom_id res chain seq x y z
N MET A 1 1.16 -4.94 -33.77
CA MET A 1 0.68 -6.34 -33.68
C MET A 1 -0.66 -6.40 -32.95
N VAL A 2 -0.73 -5.98 -31.68
CA VAL A 2 -1.96 -5.97 -30.86
C VAL A 2 -3.13 -5.21 -31.50
N LEU A 3 -2.91 -3.98 -31.98
CA LEU A 3 -3.96 -3.16 -32.60
C LEU A 3 -4.61 -3.83 -33.83
N LYS A 4 -3.85 -4.63 -34.58
CA LYS A 4 -4.36 -5.36 -35.76
C LYS A 4 -5.19 -6.57 -35.33
N THR A 5 -4.75 -7.29 -34.30
CA THR A 5 -5.51 -8.40 -33.71
C THR A 5 -6.83 -7.92 -33.12
N MET A 6 -6.81 -6.80 -32.39
CA MET A 6 -8.02 -6.20 -31.82
C MET A 6 -8.95 -5.64 -32.91
N GLY A 7 -8.41 -4.95 -33.92
CA GLY A 7 -9.20 -4.46 -35.06
C GLY A 7 -9.91 -5.60 -35.79
N ASN A 8 -9.22 -6.73 -36.01
CA ASN A 8 -9.80 -7.93 -36.62
C ASN A 8 -10.90 -8.55 -35.75
N TYR A 9 -10.70 -8.61 -34.43
CA TYR A 9 -11.71 -9.11 -33.49
C TYR A 9 -12.97 -8.24 -33.50
N LEU A 10 -12.80 -6.91 -33.42
CA LEU A 10 -13.90 -5.95 -33.46
C LEU A 10 -14.68 -6.03 -34.78
N ALA A 11 -13.98 -6.14 -35.91
CA ALA A 11 -14.60 -6.30 -37.22
C ALA A 11 -15.40 -7.60 -37.33
N ALA A 12 -14.88 -8.71 -36.79
CA ALA A 12 -15.57 -9.99 -36.76
C ALA A 12 -16.82 -9.93 -35.87
N LYS A 13 -16.71 -9.33 -34.68
CA LYS A 13 -17.83 -9.21 -33.74
C LYS A 13 -18.93 -8.31 -34.28
N ARG A 14 -18.59 -7.14 -34.83
CA ARG A 14 -19.57 -6.24 -35.47
C ARG A 14 -20.36 -6.96 -36.57
N LYS A 15 -19.66 -7.71 -37.42
CA LYS A 15 -20.30 -8.54 -38.47
C LYS A 15 -21.21 -9.62 -37.87
N ASN A 16 -20.78 -10.29 -36.80
CA ASN A 16 -21.58 -11.31 -36.12
C ASN A 16 -22.85 -10.73 -35.47
N LEU A 17 -22.82 -9.46 -35.06
CA LEU A 17 -23.97 -8.74 -34.53
C LEU A 17 -24.84 -8.08 -35.63
N GLY A 18 -24.47 -8.24 -36.90
CA GLY A 18 -25.24 -7.72 -38.04
C GLY A 18 -25.10 -6.22 -38.30
N PHE A 19 -24.22 -5.51 -37.60
CA PHE A 19 -24.04 -4.07 -37.76
C PHE A 19 -23.14 -3.73 -38.95
N ARG A 20 -23.48 -2.69 -39.72
CA ARG A 20 -22.59 -2.07 -40.70
C ARG A 20 -21.68 -1.05 -40.01
N GLN A 21 -20.60 -0.67 -40.66
CA GLN A 21 -19.64 0.32 -40.11
C GLN A 21 -20.29 1.69 -39.92
N VAL A 22 -21.21 2.07 -40.81
CA VAL A 22 -22.02 3.29 -40.71
C VAL A 22 -22.90 3.29 -39.45
N ASP A 23 -23.54 2.17 -39.13
CA ASP A 23 -24.47 2.08 -37.99
C ASP A 23 -23.72 2.32 -36.65
N VAL A 24 -22.48 1.83 -36.54
CA VAL A 24 -21.61 2.06 -35.38
C VAL A 24 -21.00 3.47 -35.39
N ALA A 25 -20.69 4.01 -36.57
CA ALA A 25 -20.17 5.36 -36.71
C ALA A 25 -21.22 6.40 -36.25
N GLU A 26 -22.47 6.21 -36.64
CA GLU A 26 -23.60 7.05 -36.25
C GLU A 26 -23.87 7.00 -34.75
N SER A 27 -23.89 5.81 -34.13
CA SER A 27 -24.13 5.67 -32.68
C SER A 27 -23.04 6.33 -31.83
N MET A 28 -21.82 6.41 -32.38
CA MET A 28 -20.65 6.96 -31.69
C MET A 28 -20.35 8.42 -32.04
N ASN A 29 -21.16 9.05 -32.90
CA ASN A 29 -20.90 10.37 -33.47
C ASN A 29 -19.48 10.48 -34.08
N MET A 30 -19.10 9.48 -34.87
CA MET A 30 -17.81 9.38 -35.54
C MET A 30 -17.99 9.20 -37.05
N THR A 31 -16.91 9.41 -37.81
CA THR A 31 -16.94 9.11 -39.25
C THR A 31 -16.72 7.62 -39.49
N GLU A 32 -17.38 7.07 -40.52
CA GLU A 32 -17.20 5.68 -40.97
C GLU A 32 -15.72 5.38 -41.29
N THR A 33 -15.00 6.36 -41.84
CA THR A 33 -13.55 6.25 -42.11
C THR A 33 -12.72 6.03 -40.84
N THR A 34 -13.17 6.55 -39.70
CA THR A 34 -12.53 6.31 -38.40
C THR A 34 -12.80 4.88 -37.92
N VAL A 35 -14.01 4.37 -38.10
CA VAL A 35 -14.37 2.97 -37.79
C VAL A 35 -13.55 1.99 -38.63
N VAL A 36 -13.44 2.22 -39.95
CA VAL A 36 -12.60 1.41 -40.85
C VAL A 36 -11.14 1.42 -40.43
N ARG A 37 -10.63 2.58 -39.99
CA ARG A 37 -9.24 2.72 -39.53
C ARG A 37 -9.00 1.96 -38.22
N VAL A 38 -9.96 1.99 -37.30
CA VAL A 38 -9.95 1.21 -36.05
C VAL A 38 -9.91 -0.29 -36.35
N GLU A 39 -10.80 -0.77 -37.23
CA GLU A 39 -10.88 -2.19 -37.59
C GLU A 39 -9.64 -2.70 -38.36
N LYS A 40 -8.97 -1.82 -39.13
CA LYS A 40 -7.70 -2.16 -39.79
C LYS A 40 -6.49 -2.11 -38.87
N GLY A 41 -6.66 -1.70 -37.60
CA GLY A 41 -5.58 -1.51 -36.64
C GLY A 41 -4.61 -0.39 -37.03
N GLY A 42 -5.08 0.61 -37.78
CA GLY A 42 -4.28 1.72 -38.28
C GLY A 42 -4.35 2.94 -37.37
N GLY A 43 -3.21 3.59 -37.11
CA GLY A 43 -3.13 4.86 -36.40
C GLY A 43 -3.21 4.78 -34.87
N GLN A 44 -2.80 5.86 -34.21
CA GLN A 44 -3.02 6.06 -32.76
C GLN A 44 -4.50 6.35 -32.51
N ILE A 45 -5.25 5.33 -32.14
CA ILE A 45 -6.63 5.46 -31.69
C ILE A 45 -6.58 5.96 -30.25
N ARG A 46 -7.27 7.07 -29.96
CA ARG A 46 -7.37 7.57 -28.57
C ARG A 46 -8.12 6.52 -27.75
N LEU A 47 -7.60 6.20 -26.55
CA LEU A 47 -8.17 5.18 -25.66
C LEU A 47 -9.68 5.38 -25.41
N VAL A 48 -10.13 6.64 -25.31
CA VAL A 48 -11.54 7.00 -25.15
C VAL A 48 -12.38 6.51 -26.33
N THR A 49 -11.93 6.75 -27.57
CA THR A 49 -12.58 6.26 -28.79
C THR A 49 -12.70 4.74 -28.82
N PHE A 50 -11.65 4.06 -28.37
CA PHE A 50 -11.60 2.60 -28.34
C PHE A 50 -12.57 2.00 -27.30
N LEU A 51 -12.62 2.61 -26.10
CA LEU A 51 -13.53 2.18 -25.03
C LEU A 51 -15.00 2.41 -25.39
N THR A 52 -15.32 3.51 -26.07
CA THR A 52 -16.67 3.75 -26.57
C THR A 52 -17.07 2.67 -27.59
N TYR A 53 -16.14 2.23 -28.45
CA TYR A 53 -16.42 1.20 -29.46
C TYR A 53 -16.74 -0.16 -28.82
N LEU A 54 -16.00 -0.51 -27.76
CA LEU A 54 -16.24 -1.72 -26.98
C LEU A 54 -17.55 -1.66 -26.19
N LYS A 55 -17.93 -0.47 -25.70
CA LYS A 55 -19.21 -0.25 -25.01
C LYS A 55 -20.38 -0.54 -25.94
N GLU A 56 -20.36 0.01 -27.15
CA GLU A 56 -21.44 -0.15 -28.14
C GLU A 56 -21.61 -1.61 -28.59
N LEU A 57 -20.51 -2.38 -28.61
CA LEU A 57 -20.56 -3.81 -28.94
C LEU A 57 -20.86 -4.72 -27.74
N GLY A 58 -21.02 -4.17 -26.53
CA GLY A 58 -21.25 -4.94 -25.31
C GLY A 58 -20.03 -5.73 -24.81
N GLU A 59 -18.83 -5.38 -25.28
CA GLU A 59 -17.58 -6.14 -25.08
C GLU A 59 -16.63 -5.50 -24.06
N LEU A 60 -17.13 -4.56 -23.25
CA LEU A 60 -16.35 -3.91 -22.19
C LEU A 60 -15.77 -4.92 -21.18
N SER A 61 -16.51 -5.99 -20.87
CA SER A 61 -16.08 -7.06 -19.96
C SER A 61 -14.96 -7.92 -20.55
N VAL A 62 -15.04 -8.23 -21.85
CA VAL A 62 -14.00 -9.01 -22.55
C VAL A 62 -12.70 -8.22 -22.69
N PHE A 63 -12.77 -6.88 -22.72
CA PHE A 63 -11.57 -6.04 -22.71
C PHE A 63 -10.76 -6.16 -21.41
N ALA A 64 -11.43 -6.31 -20.25
CA ALA A 64 -10.74 -6.55 -18.97
C ALA A 64 -10.05 -7.93 -18.94
N ASP A 65 -10.71 -8.96 -19.49
CA ASP A 65 -10.17 -10.32 -19.61
C ASP A 65 -9.03 -10.45 -20.62
N VAL A 66 -9.11 -9.72 -21.73
CA VAL A 66 -8.05 -9.70 -22.76
C VAL A 66 -6.83 -8.94 -22.25
N PHE A 67 -6.98 -7.88 -21.45
CA PHE A 67 -5.84 -7.20 -20.82
C PHE A 67 -5.16 -8.06 -19.76
N THR A 68 -5.93 -8.68 -18.87
CA THR A 68 -5.38 -9.60 -17.84
C THR A 68 -4.69 -10.81 -18.46
N LYS A 69 -5.15 -11.31 -19.61
CA LYS A 69 -4.48 -12.39 -20.37
C LYS A 69 -3.31 -11.92 -21.23
N MET A 70 -3.29 -10.67 -21.71
CA MET A 70 -2.15 -10.08 -22.44
C MET A 70 -0.99 -9.68 -21.50
N ASP A 71 -1.25 -9.44 -20.21
CA ASP A 71 -0.23 -9.13 -19.20
C ASP A 71 0.74 -10.30 -18.94
N ALA A 72 0.40 -11.53 -19.36
CA ALA A 72 1.33 -12.66 -19.28
C ALA A 72 2.44 -12.64 -20.36
N GLY A 73 2.21 -11.98 -21.51
CA GLY A 73 3.08 -12.09 -22.69
C GLY A 73 3.81 -10.82 -23.10
N THR A 74 3.34 -9.65 -22.66
CA THR A 74 3.99 -8.38 -22.95
C THR A 74 4.50 -7.81 -21.64
N ARG A 75 5.75 -8.16 -21.32
CA ARG A 75 6.60 -7.33 -20.48
C ARG A 75 6.34 -5.88 -20.88
N GLN A 76 5.62 -5.18 -20.02
CA GLN A 76 5.87 -3.81 -19.67
C GLN A 76 7.15 -3.30 -20.37
N ARG A 77 7.00 -2.44 -21.39
CA ARG A 77 7.90 -1.28 -21.43
C ARG A 77 7.54 -0.43 -20.22
N VAL A 78 7.80 -0.96 -19.02
CA VAL A 78 8.33 -0.19 -17.93
C VAL A 78 9.50 0.49 -18.60
N ARG A 79 9.34 1.80 -18.89
CA ARG A 79 10.51 2.67 -18.81
C ARG A 79 11.22 2.18 -17.57
N PRO A 80 12.46 1.65 -17.65
CA PRO A 80 13.17 1.29 -16.44
C PRO A 80 12.98 2.49 -15.53
N VAL A 81 12.20 2.32 -14.45
CA VAL A 81 12.04 3.36 -13.45
C VAL A 81 13.48 3.60 -13.08
N SER A 82 13.97 4.81 -13.39
CA SER A 82 15.38 5.11 -13.25
C SER A 82 15.77 4.59 -11.87
N SER A 83 16.68 3.62 -11.86
CA SER A 83 17.23 3.07 -10.63
C SER A 83 18.13 4.09 -9.94
N GLU A 84 18.26 5.29 -10.51
CA GLU A 84 18.86 6.42 -9.84
C GLU A 84 18.04 6.73 -8.59
N PRO A 85 18.71 7.00 -7.47
CA PRO A 85 18.05 7.56 -6.31
C PRO A 85 17.46 8.90 -6.72
N THR A 86 16.16 8.92 -7.06
CA THR A 86 15.42 10.17 -7.12
C THR A 86 15.56 10.77 -5.73
N ASP A 87 16.08 12.00 -5.69
CA ASP A 87 16.27 12.80 -4.49
C ASP A 87 15.09 12.53 -3.52
N PRO A 88 15.34 12.19 -2.24
CA PRO A 88 14.28 11.92 -1.27
C PRO A 88 13.25 13.06 -1.16
N THR A 89 13.59 14.26 -1.65
CA THR A 89 12.71 15.43 -1.72
C THR A 89 11.70 15.41 -2.86
N THR A 90 11.87 14.55 -3.88
CA THR A 90 10.98 14.53 -5.06
C THR A 90 9.75 13.64 -4.84
N PRO A 91 8.52 14.16 -4.93
CA PRO A 91 7.32 13.35 -4.76
C PRO A 91 7.18 12.28 -5.86
N LEU A 92 6.95 11.03 -5.45
CA LEU A 92 6.87 9.88 -6.34
C LEU A 92 5.50 9.76 -7.02
N SER A 93 5.50 9.20 -8.22
CA SER A 93 4.31 8.63 -8.85
C SER A 93 3.90 7.31 -8.18
N ALA A 94 2.68 6.84 -8.41
CA ALA A 94 2.20 5.58 -7.84
C ALA A 94 3.07 4.38 -8.28
N SER A 95 3.49 4.34 -9.54
CA SER A 95 4.36 3.25 -10.05
C SER A 95 5.75 3.25 -9.40
N GLU A 96 6.32 4.43 -9.16
CA GLU A 96 7.62 4.56 -8.51
C GLU A 96 7.54 4.15 -7.04
N PHE A 97 6.49 4.59 -6.34
CA PHE A 97 6.23 4.17 -4.97
C PHE A 97 6.09 2.65 -4.87
N LEU A 98 5.26 2.03 -5.72
CA LEU A 98 5.05 0.58 -5.73
C LEU A 98 6.34 -0.20 -6.02
N ALA A 99 7.17 0.27 -6.96
CA ALA A 99 8.46 -0.36 -7.24
C ALA A 99 9.43 -0.28 -6.05
N ARG A 100 9.37 0.80 -5.26
CA ARG A 100 10.22 0.99 -4.08
C ARG A 100 9.71 0.25 -2.85
N VAL A 101 8.40 0.23 -2.59
CA VAL A 101 7.83 -0.49 -1.43
C VAL A 101 8.00 -2.00 -1.56
N GLN A 102 8.04 -2.54 -2.78
CA GLN A 102 8.40 -3.95 -3.03
C GLN A 102 9.83 -4.29 -2.58
N ARG A 103 10.77 -3.33 -2.67
CA ARG A 103 12.16 -3.52 -2.23
C ARG A 103 12.34 -3.18 -0.76
N ASN A 104 11.57 -2.24 -0.24
CA ASN A 104 11.56 -1.83 1.15
C ASN A 104 10.11 -1.76 1.67
N PRO A 105 9.58 -2.85 2.26
CA PRO A 105 8.21 -2.90 2.78
C PRO A 105 7.92 -1.86 3.86
N ASN A 106 8.97 -1.35 4.52
CA ASN A 106 8.90 -0.34 5.58
C ASN A 106 8.98 1.11 5.05
N LEU A 107 8.88 1.30 3.74
CA LEU A 107 9.03 2.61 3.12
C LEU A 107 7.84 3.53 3.44
N GLU A 108 8.17 4.70 3.98
CA GLU A 108 7.33 5.90 3.86
C GLU A 108 8.00 6.85 2.87
N ALA A 109 7.25 7.37 1.89
CA ALA A 109 7.80 8.29 0.91
C ALA A 109 6.80 9.37 0.51
N MET A 110 7.32 10.53 0.10
CA MET A 110 6.51 11.59 -0.49
C MET A 110 5.96 11.14 -1.84
N VAL A 111 4.69 11.43 -2.08
CA VAL A 111 3.98 11.06 -3.30
C VAL A 111 3.22 12.26 -3.86
N THR A 112 3.03 12.26 -5.18
CA THR A 112 2.19 13.27 -5.83
C THR A 112 0.72 13.15 -5.38
N PRO A 113 -0.08 14.22 -5.42
CA PRO A 113 -1.50 14.16 -5.08
C PRO A 113 -2.29 13.13 -5.90
N ARG A 114 -1.95 12.99 -7.19
CA ARG A 114 -2.56 11.98 -8.06
C ARG A 114 -2.19 10.56 -7.62
N ALA A 115 -0.93 10.33 -7.23
CA ALA A 115 -0.48 9.04 -6.74
C ALA A 115 -1.18 8.68 -5.43
N ALA A 116 -1.36 9.64 -4.51
CA ALA A 116 -2.06 9.41 -3.24
C ALA A 116 -3.46 8.83 -3.43
N VAL A 117 -4.26 9.39 -4.35
CA VAL A 117 -5.60 8.87 -4.66
C VAL A 117 -5.55 7.44 -5.21
N SER A 118 -4.60 7.16 -6.11
CA SER A 118 -4.43 5.81 -6.68
C SER A 118 -3.95 4.80 -5.63
N LEU A 119 -3.04 5.19 -4.75
CA LEU A 119 -2.47 4.34 -3.71
C LEU A 119 -3.49 4.03 -2.61
N ALA A 120 -4.29 5.02 -2.18
CA ALA A 120 -5.38 4.80 -1.25
C ALA A 120 -6.38 3.75 -1.79
N ARG A 121 -6.76 3.84 -3.07
CA ARG A 121 -7.61 2.83 -3.73
C ARG A 121 -6.97 1.46 -3.86
N ALA A 122 -5.64 1.41 -3.90
CA ALA A 122 -4.88 0.17 -3.95
C ALA A 122 -4.61 -0.43 -2.56
N GLY A 123 -5.19 0.15 -1.50
CA GLY A 123 -5.06 -0.35 -0.14
C GLY A 123 -3.78 0.08 0.57
N TYR A 124 -3.19 1.22 0.19
CA TYR A 124 -2.08 1.84 0.90
C TYR A 124 -2.58 3.00 1.77
N ALA A 125 -1.82 3.32 2.81
CA ALA A 125 -2.15 4.39 3.74
C ALA A 125 -1.50 5.71 3.30
N VAL A 126 -2.24 6.82 3.39
CA VAL A 126 -1.75 8.16 3.01
C VAL A 126 -1.91 9.15 4.16
N ARG A 127 -0.97 10.09 4.31
CA ARG A 127 -1.11 11.20 5.27
C ARG A 127 -0.69 12.52 4.64
N HIS A 128 -1.32 13.59 5.10
CA HIS A 128 -0.85 14.95 4.86
C HIS A 128 0.15 15.33 5.95
N GLY A 129 1.23 16.01 5.58
CA GLY A 129 2.22 16.51 6.51
C GLY A 129 2.96 17.71 5.94
N GLN A 130 3.99 18.16 6.65
CA GLN A 130 4.86 19.24 6.19
C GLN A 130 6.28 18.73 6.05
N HIS A 131 6.92 19.08 4.93
CA HIS A 131 8.34 18.88 4.69
C HIS A 131 8.93 20.23 4.33
N GLU A 132 9.91 20.71 5.10
CA GLU A 132 10.53 22.02 4.90
C GLU A 132 9.54 23.18 4.78
N SER A 133 8.45 23.14 5.57
CA SER A 133 7.34 24.12 5.55
C SER A 133 6.44 24.07 4.30
N VAL A 134 6.58 23.05 3.46
CA VAL A 134 5.69 22.79 2.31
C VAL A 134 4.74 21.65 2.65
N ASP A 135 3.47 21.82 2.34
CA ASP A 135 2.48 20.75 2.49
C ASP A 135 2.76 19.62 1.49
N VAL A 136 2.95 18.42 2.01
CA VAL A 136 3.27 17.21 1.25
C VAL A 136 2.37 16.06 1.63
N ILE A 137 2.30 15.06 0.76
CA ILE A 137 1.54 13.84 0.99
C ILE A 137 2.53 12.68 1.07
N TYR A 138 2.47 11.93 2.15
CA TYR A 138 3.24 10.70 2.34
C TYR A 138 2.35 9.49 2.10
N ALA A 139 2.93 8.43 1.55
CA ALA A 139 2.31 7.12 1.45
C ALA A 139 3.19 6.04 2.08
N THR A 140 2.55 5.02 2.64
CA THR A 140 3.21 3.83 3.20
C THR A 140 2.28 2.61 3.14
N SER A 141 2.78 1.43 3.51
CA SER A 141 1.98 0.21 3.62
C SER A 141 1.06 0.26 4.85
N MET A 142 -0.04 -0.51 4.83
CA MET A 142 -1.01 -0.54 5.93
C MET A 142 -0.36 -0.99 7.25
N ASP A 143 0.55 -1.95 7.17
CA ASP A 143 1.22 -2.49 8.36
C ASP A 143 2.15 -1.47 8.99
N VAL A 144 2.88 -0.69 8.17
CA VAL A 144 3.70 0.42 8.66
C VAL A 144 2.84 1.51 9.26
N ALA A 145 1.74 1.89 8.58
CA ALA A 145 0.83 2.91 9.08
C ALA A 145 0.20 2.53 10.44
N ARG A 146 -0.19 1.26 10.63
CA ARG A 146 -0.76 0.77 11.90
C ARG A 146 0.20 0.93 13.08
N ASN A 147 1.49 0.81 12.85
CA ASN A 147 2.54 0.89 13.87
C ASN A 147 3.20 2.28 13.94
N SER A 148 2.69 3.26 13.19
CA SER A 148 3.28 4.59 13.09
C SER A 148 2.70 5.55 14.13
N GLU A 149 3.54 6.46 14.63
CA GLU A 149 3.10 7.58 15.48
C GLU A 149 2.29 8.61 14.69
N HIS A 150 2.40 8.61 13.36
CA HIS A 150 1.62 9.45 12.50
C HIS A 150 0.24 8.84 12.22
N VAL A 151 -0.75 9.71 11.98
CA VAL A 151 -2.10 9.30 11.60
C VAL A 151 -2.23 9.35 10.08
N TYR A 152 -2.66 8.25 9.49
CA TYR A 152 -2.92 8.07 8.07
C TYR A 152 -4.41 7.86 7.82
N GLN A 153 -4.79 8.00 6.56
CA GLN A 153 -6.08 7.63 6.01
C GLN A 153 -5.94 6.40 5.12
N GLY A 154 -6.77 5.39 5.35
CA GLY A 154 -6.93 4.21 4.51
C GLY A 154 -7.88 4.45 3.32
N SER A 155 -8.19 3.37 2.59
CA SER A 155 -9.03 3.41 1.38
C SER A 155 -10.43 3.97 1.63
N ASP A 156 -10.97 3.72 2.82
CA ASP A 156 -12.36 4.02 3.17
C ASP A 156 -12.46 5.28 4.06
N GLY A 157 -11.38 6.05 4.15
CA GLY A 157 -11.26 7.19 5.06
C GLY A 157 -11.03 6.78 6.52
N GLU A 158 -10.79 5.49 6.78
CA GLU A 158 -10.42 5.01 8.11
C GLU A 158 -9.14 5.68 8.61
N ARG A 159 -9.12 6.05 9.89
CA ARG A 159 -7.92 6.58 10.54
C ARG A 159 -7.06 5.43 11.03
N ILE A 160 -5.80 5.42 10.61
CA ILE A 160 -4.83 4.35 10.91
C ILE A 160 -3.59 4.97 11.56
N GLY A 161 -3.01 4.29 12.54
CA GLY A 161 -1.80 4.75 13.23
C GLY A 161 -2.12 5.70 14.38
N GLY A 162 -1.20 6.61 14.68
CA GLY A 162 -1.26 7.45 15.89
C GLY A 162 -0.94 6.66 17.16
N VAL A 163 -0.15 5.60 17.05
CA VAL A 163 0.27 4.82 18.22
C VAL A 163 1.42 5.52 18.94
N ALA A 164 1.43 5.46 20.27
CA ALA A 164 2.54 5.96 21.05
C ALA A 164 3.63 4.89 21.15
N LYS A 165 4.87 5.23 20.78
CA LYS A 165 5.98 4.29 20.86
C LYS A 165 6.55 4.22 22.27
N LEU A 166 6.78 3.00 22.73
CA LEU A 166 7.24 2.69 24.07
C LEU A 166 8.58 1.96 24.04
N ARG A 167 9.41 2.25 25.04
CA ARG A 167 10.59 1.46 25.40
C ARG A 167 10.32 0.75 26.72
N LEU A 168 10.49 -0.56 26.71
CA LEU A 168 10.43 -1.41 27.88
C LEU A 168 11.85 -1.71 28.36
N VAL A 169 12.13 -1.43 29.63
CA VAL A 169 13.38 -1.80 30.31
C VAL A 169 13.03 -2.86 31.36
N LEU A 170 13.71 -4.00 31.29
CA LEU A 170 13.51 -5.11 32.22
C LEU A 170 14.74 -5.31 33.10
N ALA A 171 14.55 -5.26 34.42
CA ALA A 171 15.59 -5.59 35.39
C ALA A 171 15.73 -7.11 35.54
N GLU A 172 16.89 -7.66 35.19
CA GLU A 172 17.13 -9.10 35.23
C GLU A 172 17.10 -9.67 36.65
N SER A 173 17.53 -8.89 37.64
CA SER A 173 17.46 -9.27 39.07
C SER A 173 16.04 -9.49 39.60
N GLN A 174 15.03 -9.01 38.89
CA GLN A 174 13.61 -9.13 39.26
C GLN A 174 12.87 -10.22 38.46
N LEU A 175 13.56 -10.89 37.52
CA LEU A 175 12.98 -11.94 36.67
C LEU A 175 13.37 -13.34 37.17
N SER A 176 12.44 -14.28 37.09
CA SER A 176 12.74 -15.70 37.29
C SER A 176 13.61 -16.27 36.16
N ALA A 177 14.26 -17.41 36.40
CA ALA A 177 15.10 -18.08 35.40
C ALA A 177 14.35 -18.41 34.08
N LYS A 178 13.05 -18.72 34.17
CA LYS A 178 12.21 -18.97 33.00
C LYS A 178 11.93 -17.67 32.22
N GLN A 179 11.58 -16.59 32.92
CA GLN A 179 11.35 -15.28 32.30
C GLN A 179 12.62 -14.74 31.64
N LEU A 180 13.79 -14.92 32.26
CA LEU A 180 15.08 -14.56 31.66
C LEU A 180 15.34 -15.30 30.34
N THR A 181 14.94 -16.58 30.26
CA THR A 181 15.03 -17.35 29.01
C THR A 181 14.18 -16.70 27.91
N VAL A 182 12.93 -16.35 28.20
CA VAL A 182 12.04 -15.69 27.24
C VAL A 182 12.60 -14.34 26.80
N VAL A 183 13.05 -13.51 27.74
CA VAL A 183 13.55 -12.16 27.43
C VAL A 183 14.85 -12.20 26.63
N ARG A 184 15.77 -13.13 26.93
CA ARG A 184 17.10 -13.20 26.29
C ARG A 184 17.09 -13.97 24.97
N LEU A 185 16.34 -15.06 24.88
CA LEU A 185 16.36 -15.96 23.71
C LEU A 185 15.18 -15.75 22.76
N GLU A 186 14.06 -15.22 23.25
CA GLU A 186 12.84 -15.01 22.47
C GLU A 186 12.43 -13.54 22.35
N HIS A 187 13.40 -12.64 22.42
CA HIS A 187 13.20 -11.19 22.44
C HIS A 187 12.22 -10.68 21.36
N ALA A 188 12.46 -11.05 20.10
CA ALA A 188 11.60 -10.67 18.97
C ALA A 188 10.18 -11.26 19.07
N SER A 189 10.05 -12.47 19.62
CA SER A 189 8.77 -13.14 19.83
C SER A 189 7.98 -12.45 20.94
N LEU A 190 8.64 -12.09 22.05
CA LEU A 190 8.04 -11.35 23.16
C LEU A 190 7.51 -9.99 22.68
N GLN A 191 8.32 -9.22 21.95
CA GLN A 191 7.90 -7.93 21.39
C GLN A 191 6.67 -8.09 20.47
N GLY A 192 6.68 -9.12 19.61
CA GLY A 192 5.55 -9.44 18.74
C GLY A 192 4.26 -9.76 19.50
N ARG A 193 4.34 -10.59 20.55
CA ARG A 193 3.18 -10.96 21.39
C ARG A 193 2.60 -9.74 22.13
N LEU A 194 3.46 -8.92 22.75
CA LEU A 194 3.03 -7.71 23.44
C LEU A 194 2.31 -6.74 22.49
N ASN A 195 2.88 -6.50 21.30
CA ASN A 195 2.26 -5.64 20.30
C ASN A 195 0.95 -6.21 19.75
N ALA A 196 0.85 -7.53 19.53
CA ALA A 196 -0.40 -8.18 19.13
C ALA A 196 -1.50 -8.03 20.20
N ARG A 197 -1.15 -8.12 21.49
CA ARG A 197 -2.07 -7.89 22.61
C ARG A 197 -2.57 -6.45 22.64
N PHE A 198 -1.70 -5.45 22.48
CA PHE A 198 -2.11 -4.06 22.42
C PHE A 198 -3.04 -3.77 21.24
N GLN A 199 -2.75 -4.36 20.07
CA GLN A 199 -3.61 -4.27 18.91
C GLN A 199 -4.99 -4.91 19.16
N ALA A 200 -5.04 -6.11 19.74
CA ALA A 200 -6.29 -6.79 20.07
C ALA A 200 -7.13 -6.00 21.10
N ALA A 201 -6.48 -5.37 22.07
CA ALA A 201 -7.10 -4.48 23.06
C ALA A 201 -7.46 -3.09 22.51
N LYS A 202 -7.09 -2.78 21.26
CA LYS A 202 -7.22 -1.45 20.63
C LYS A 202 -6.53 -0.35 21.45
N THR A 203 -5.47 -0.69 22.17
CA THR A 203 -4.65 0.26 22.90
C THR A 203 -3.70 0.94 21.91
N PRO A 204 -3.68 2.28 21.81
CA PRO A 204 -2.88 3.00 20.80
C PRO A 204 -1.41 3.11 21.24
N VAL A 205 -0.76 1.98 21.49
CA VAL A 205 0.65 1.91 21.92
C VAL A 205 1.39 0.81 21.17
N PHE A 206 2.70 0.97 21.01
CA PHE A 206 3.57 0.02 20.35
C PHE A 206 4.92 -0.05 21.06
N ILE A 207 5.37 -1.24 21.44
CA ILE A 207 6.72 -1.44 21.97
C ILE A 207 7.69 -1.49 20.79
N GLU A 208 8.51 -0.45 20.70
CA GLU A 208 9.58 -0.30 19.72
C GLU A 208 10.83 -1.06 20.17
N GLU A 209 11.14 -0.99 21.46
CA GLU A 209 12.41 -1.43 22.01
C GLU A 209 12.21 -2.12 23.36
N ILE A 210 12.89 -3.26 23.55
CA ILE A 210 12.99 -3.95 24.84
C ILE A 210 14.47 -4.02 25.22
N LEU A 211 14.83 -3.49 26.37
CA LEU A 211 16.18 -3.50 26.93
C LEU A 211 16.21 -4.30 28.22
N THR A 212 17.34 -4.94 28.50
CA THR A 212 17.60 -5.56 29.81
C THR A 212 18.72 -4.84 30.54
N ILE A 213 18.55 -4.71 31.85
CA ILE A 213 19.58 -4.18 32.76
C ILE A 213 19.82 -5.20 33.88
N PRO A 214 21.06 -5.36 34.37
CA PRO A 214 21.37 -6.37 35.40
C PRO A 214 20.59 -6.15 36.71
N GLU A 215 20.53 -4.90 37.17
CA GLU A 215 19.85 -4.49 38.40
C GLU A 215 19.06 -3.20 38.17
N GLY A 216 17.95 -3.05 38.90
CA GLY A 216 17.09 -1.88 38.82
C GLY A 216 15.61 -2.24 38.98
N GLN A 217 14.75 -1.41 38.40
CA GLN A 217 13.31 -1.66 38.32
C GLN A 217 12.90 -1.86 36.86
N HIS A 218 11.80 -2.58 36.64
CA HIS A 218 11.14 -2.58 35.35
C HIS A 218 10.55 -1.18 35.07
N VAL A 219 10.81 -0.65 33.87
CA VAL A 219 10.31 0.68 33.49
C VAL A 219 9.75 0.61 32.07
N LEU A 220 8.62 1.26 31.85
CA LEU A 220 8.05 1.46 30.51
C LEU A 220 7.95 2.96 30.26
N THR A 221 8.56 3.44 29.19
CA THR A 221 8.65 4.88 28.88
C THR A 221 8.15 5.19 27.48
N PHE A 222 7.53 6.35 27.30
CA PHE A 222 7.26 6.90 25.98
C PHE A 222 8.55 7.38 25.32
N LEU A 223 8.83 6.92 24.10
CA LEU A 223 10.05 7.33 23.38
C LEU A 223 10.04 8.81 23.01
N LYS A 224 8.86 9.39 22.78
CA LYS A 224 8.71 10.77 22.33
C LYS A 224 9.12 11.81 23.37
N ASP A 225 8.79 11.57 24.63
CA ASP A 225 8.92 12.57 25.70
C ASP A 225 9.54 12.02 27.00
N GLY A 226 9.92 10.74 27.02
CA GLY A 226 10.58 10.10 28.16
C GLY A 226 9.67 9.88 29.36
N ARG A 227 8.37 10.17 29.27
CA ARG A 227 7.45 9.99 30.41
C ARG A 227 7.29 8.50 30.72
N GLU A 228 7.32 8.18 32.01
CA GLU A 228 7.06 6.83 32.48
C GLU A 228 5.57 6.52 32.42
N VAL A 229 5.27 5.30 31.98
CA VAL A 229 3.94 4.71 32.02
C VAL A 229 3.69 4.19 33.43
N SER A 230 2.45 4.25 33.90
CA SER A 230 2.11 3.80 35.25
C SER A 230 2.51 2.35 35.50
N SER A 231 3.01 2.06 36.70
CA SER A 231 3.45 0.73 37.09
C SER A 231 2.33 -0.30 36.94
N GLN A 232 1.07 0.07 37.20
CA GLN A 232 -0.08 -0.82 37.03
C GLN A 232 -0.19 -1.35 35.59
N PHE A 233 -0.07 -0.47 34.59
CA PHE A 233 -0.13 -0.89 33.19
C PHE A 233 1.06 -1.78 32.80
N LEU A 234 2.25 -1.50 33.32
CA LEU A 234 3.44 -2.33 33.13
C LEU A 234 3.23 -3.75 33.69
N TYR A 235 2.67 -3.90 34.89
CA TYR A 235 2.35 -5.21 35.46
C TYR A 235 1.26 -5.94 34.65
N ASP A 236 0.14 -5.26 34.38
CA ASP A 236 -1.03 -5.87 33.77
C ASP A 236 -0.80 -6.30 32.31
N ALA A 237 -0.03 -5.51 31.56
CA ALA A 237 0.13 -5.70 30.13
C ALA A 237 1.44 -6.40 29.72
N VAL A 238 2.48 -6.34 30.55
CA VAL A 238 3.82 -6.83 30.18
C VAL A 238 4.28 -7.96 31.07
N LEU A 239 4.22 -7.81 32.40
CA LEU A 239 4.75 -8.83 33.32
C LEU A 239 3.83 -10.06 33.43
N ASN A 240 2.52 -9.91 33.21
CA ASN A 240 1.61 -11.04 33.07
C ASN A 240 1.93 -11.91 31.84
N GLU A 241 2.27 -11.31 30.70
CA GLU A 241 2.67 -12.05 29.48
C GLU A 241 3.96 -12.84 29.65
N LEU A 242 4.91 -12.30 30.43
CA LEU A 242 6.12 -13.00 30.81
C LEU A 242 5.85 -14.17 31.77
N SER A 243 4.72 -14.15 32.48
CA SER A 243 4.32 -15.21 33.41
C SER A 243 3.51 -16.31 32.72
N GLU A 244 2.72 -15.98 31.70
CA GLU A 244 1.96 -16.95 30.89
C GLU A 244 2.83 -17.70 29.88
N GLY A 245 3.94 -17.09 29.43
CA GLY A 245 4.93 -17.72 28.54
C GLY A 245 6.02 -18.54 29.23
N ALA A 246 5.97 -18.69 30.56
CA ALA A 246 7.00 -19.34 31.40
C ALA A 246 6.51 -20.67 32.02
#